data_AF-A0A2E6F3Z7-F1
#
_entry.id   AF-A0A2E6F3Z7-F1
#
_cell.length_a   1.000
_cell.length_b   1.000
_cell.length_c   1.000
_cell.angle_alpha   90.00
_cell.angle_beta   90.00
_cell.angle_gamma   90.00
#
_symmetry.space_group_name_H-M   'P 1'
#
loop_
_entity.id
_entity.type
_entity.pdbx_description
1 polymer ?
#
loop_
_entity_poly.entity_id
_entity_poly.type
_entity_poly.pdbx_seq_one_letter_code
_entity_poly.pdbx_strand_id
1 'polypeptide(L)'
;MVNHKKRGWELPGGGVKDDESFEEAIIREVFEETGINAYIKKEPKKIGSGLLFLMGSSKNFELEELNSTDPVIEEVKWFSQPPQKLAWGQQELKEILKIFN
;
A
#
# COMPACT_ATOMS: atom_id res chain seq x y z
N MET A 1 -3.95 3.27 -2.99
CA MET A 1 -3.78 3.83 -1.64
C MET A 1 -5.02 3.49 -0.84
N VAL A 2 -4.88 3.45 0.48
CA VAL A 2 -5.98 3.16 1.41
C VAL A 2 -6.25 4.39 2.29
N ASN A 3 -7.51 4.67 2.57
CA ASN A 3 -7.93 5.75 3.46
C ASN A 3 -8.28 5.18 4.83
N HIS A 4 -7.39 5.36 5.79
CA HIS A 4 -7.60 4.93 7.16
C HIS A 4 -8.51 5.91 7.90
N LYS A 5 -9.57 5.39 8.57
CA LYS A 5 -10.62 6.15 9.29
C LYS A 5 -10.13 7.37 10.06
N LYS A 6 -8.99 7.23 10.75
CA LYS A 6 -8.42 8.29 11.59
C LYS A 6 -7.25 9.06 10.96
N ARG A 7 -6.45 8.40 10.11
CA ARG A 7 -5.13 8.91 9.68
C ARG A 7 -5.22 9.60 8.32
N GLY A 8 -6.16 9.20 7.48
CA GLY A 8 -6.24 9.64 6.09
C GLY A 8 -5.57 8.66 5.14
N TRP A 9 -5.17 9.16 3.98
CA TRP A 9 -4.61 8.37 2.89
C TRP A 9 -3.17 7.95 3.16
N GLU A 10 -2.90 6.67 2.90
CA GLU A 10 -1.59 6.05 3.03
C GLU A 10 -1.35 4.97 1.96
N LEU A 11 -0.08 4.55 1.81
CA LEU A 11 0.23 3.34 1.06
C LEU A 11 -0.19 2.13 1.91
N PRO A 12 -0.73 1.08 1.29
CA PRO A 12 -1.05 -0.13 2.01
C PRO A 12 0.21 -0.80 2.57
N GLY A 13 0.09 -1.41 3.75
CA GLY A 13 1.18 -2.08 4.42
C GLY A 13 1.05 -2.06 5.95
N GLY A 14 1.76 -2.98 6.60
CA GLY A 14 1.66 -3.19 8.03
C GLY A 14 2.87 -3.91 8.62
N GLY A 15 2.68 -4.45 9.81
CA GLY A 15 3.71 -5.20 10.53
C GLY A 15 3.90 -6.60 9.96
N VAL A 16 5.12 -7.11 10.10
CA VAL A 16 5.45 -8.51 9.81
C VAL A 16 5.08 -9.37 11.02
N LYS A 17 4.39 -10.48 10.79
CA LYS A 17 4.07 -11.49 11.81
C LYS A 17 5.26 -12.46 12.01
N ASP A 18 5.29 -13.16 13.14
CA ASP A 18 6.46 -13.99 13.52
C ASP A 18 6.75 -15.13 12.53
N ASP A 19 5.74 -15.62 11.80
CA ASP A 19 5.84 -16.77 10.89
C ASP A 19 5.77 -16.40 9.39
N GLU A 20 6.08 -15.14 9.02
CA GLU A 20 6.07 -14.70 7.61
C GLU A 20 7.32 -13.90 7.21
N SER A 21 7.71 -14.01 5.94
CA SER A 21 8.72 -13.14 5.31
C SER A 21 8.17 -11.74 5.04
N PHE A 22 9.06 -10.78 4.76
CA PHE A 22 8.63 -9.42 4.38
C PHE A 22 7.79 -9.42 3.11
N GLU A 23 8.11 -10.30 2.18
CA GLU A 23 7.40 -10.51 0.92
C GLU A 23 5.99 -11.08 1.15
N GLU A 24 5.87 -12.08 2.03
CA GLU A 24 4.56 -12.63 2.42
C GLU A 24 3.71 -11.59 3.15
N ALA A 25 4.33 -10.85 4.08
CA ALA A 25 3.66 -9.77 4.81
C ALA A 25 3.07 -8.72 3.86
N ILE A 26 3.86 -8.19 2.92
CA ILE A 26 3.34 -7.13 2.04
C ILE A 26 2.26 -7.62 1.09
N ILE A 27 2.35 -8.87 0.59
CA ILE A 27 1.31 -9.46 -0.25
C ILE A 27 0.01 -9.61 0.55
N ARG A 28 0.10 -10.11 1.79
CA ARG A 28 -1.03 -10.25 2.71
C ARG A 28 -1.66 -8.89 3.04
N GLU A 29 -0.87 -7.93 3.49
CA GLU A 29 -1.33 -6.59 3.87
C GLU A 29 -2.03 -5.88 2.71
N VAL A 30 -1.44 -5.90 1.51
CA VAL A 30 -2.08 -5.34 0.31
C VAL A 30 -3.41 -6.02 0.05
N PHE A 31 -3.49 -7.35 0.14
CA PHE A 31 -4.76 -8.05 -0.05
C PHE A 31 -5.80 -7.71 1.02
N GLU A 32 -5.42 -7.72 2.31
CA GLU A 32 -6.32 -7.44 3.44
C GLU A 32 -6.90 -6.02 3.37
N GLU A 33 -6.05 -5.03 3.08
CA GLU A 33 -6.43 -3.62 3.09
C GLU A 33 -7.07 -3.15 1.77
N THR A 34 -6.77 -3.80 0.64
CA THR A 34 -7.23 -3.35 -0.69
C THR A 34 -8.13 -4.32 -1.45
N GLY A 35 -8.12 -5.60 -1.10
CA GLY A 35 -8.72 -6.69 -1.87
C GLY A 35 -7.94 -7.09 -3.14
N ILE A 36 -6.79 -6.44 -3.42
CA ILE A 36 -6.03 -6.65 -4.65
C ILE A 36 -5.07 -7.82 -4.51
N ASN A 37 -5.11 -8.74 -5.47
CA ASN A 37 -4.08 -9.77 -5.63
C ASN A 37 -2.86 -9.19 -6.35
N ALA A 38 -1.87 -8.78 -5.56
CA ALA A 38 -0.64 -8.14 -6.02
C ALA A 38 0.56 -9.11 -6.08
N TYR A 39 1.60 -8.72 -6.81
CA TYR A 39 2.88 -9.41 -6.88
C TYR A 39 4.03 -8.42 -6.81
N ILE A 40 5.20 -8.86 -6.35
CA ILE A 40 6.39 -8.01 -6.25
C ILE A 40 6.99 -7.82 -7.65
N LYS A 41 7.15 -6.58 -8.09
CA LYS A 41 7.71 -6.22 -9.40
C LYS A 41 9.23 -6.03 -9.40
N LYS A 42 9.79 -5.58 -8.27
CA LYS A 42 11.21 -5.28 -8.10
C LYS A 42 11.64 -5.59 -6.67
N GLU A 43 12.94 -5.79 -6.48
CA GLU A 43 13.57 -5.87 -5.17
C GLU A 43 13.17 -4.70 -4.25
N PRO A 44 12.87 -4.96 -2.96
CA PRO A 44 12.47 -3.93 -2.02
C PRO A 44 13.59 -2.92 -1.76
N LYS A 45 13.19 -1.73 -1.32
CA LYS A 45 14.11 -0.65 -0.92
C LYS A 45 13.90 -0.32 0.54
N LYS A 46 15.00 -0.21 1.30
CA LYS A 46 14.93 0.20 2.70
C LYS A 46 14.58 1.68 2.80
N ILE A 47 13.60 2.01 3.63
CA ILE A 47 13.20 3.38 3.96
C ILE A 47 12.96 3.48 5.46
N GLY A 48 13.70 4.37 6.14
CA GLY A 48 13.69 4.42 7.61
C GLY A 48 13.95 3.05 8.24
N SER A 49 13.02 2.59 9.06
CA SER A 49 13.02 1.26 9.69
C SER A 49 12.29 0.17 8.90
N GLY A 50 11.69 0.49 7.75
CA GLY A 50 10.86 -0.42 6.97
C GLY A 50 11.41 -0.73 5.57
N LEU A 51 10.64 -1.52 4.84
CA LEU A 51 10.88 -1.87 3.44
C LEU A 51 9.74 -1.35 2.58
N LEU A 52 10.09 -0.76 1.44
CA LEU A 52 9.16 -0.30 0.43
C LEU A 52 9.22 -1.26 -0.77
N PHE A 53 8.07 -1.77 -1.16
CA PHE A 53 7.91 -2.70 -2.27
C PHE A 53 7.25 -2.01 -3.47
N LEU A 54 7.82 -2.22 -4.66
CA LEU A 54 7.11 -1.89 -5.89
C LEU A 54 6.26 -3.10 -6.29
N MET A 55 4.95 -2.92 -6.22
CA MET A 55 3.98 -3.98 -6.50
C MET A 55 3.36 -3.85 -7.89
N GLY A 56 3.11 -4.98 -8.54
CA GLY A 56 2.25 -5.11 -9.70
C GLY A 56 0.91 -5.74 -9.32
N SER A 57 -0.09 -5.53 -10.16
CA SER A 57 -1.42 -6.11 -10.01
C SER A 57 -1.72 -7.03 -11.20
N SER A 58 -2.33 -8.19 -10.94
CA SER A 58 -2.44 -9.29 -11.90
C SER A 58 -3.66 -9.23 -12.83
N LYS A 59 -4.60 -8.28 -12.64
CA LYS A 59 -5.79 -8.10 -13.49
C LYS A 59 -6.05 -6.63 -13.85
N ASN A 60 -6.86 -6.43 -14.90
CA ASN A 60 -7.67 -5.23 -15.04
C ASN A 60 -8.78 -5.33 -13.99
N PHE A 61 -8.57 -4.72 -12.83
CA PHE A 61 -9.59 -4.66 -11.77
C PHE A 61 -10.55 -3.52 -12.08
N GLU A 62 -11.85 -3.80 -12.04
CA GLU A 62 -12.87 -2.76 -11.95
C GLU A 62 -12.83 -2.16 -10.54
N LEU A 63 -13.00 -0.84 -10.42
CA LEU A 63 -12.93 -0.12 -9.13
C LEU A 63 -13.93 -0.66 -8.08
N GLU A 64 -14.98 -1.33 -8.54
CA GLU A 64 -16.05 -1.93 -7.76
C GLU A 64 -15.64 -3.20 -7.00
N GLU A 65 -14.49 -3.80 -7.32
CA GLU A 65 -13.97 -5.00 -6.64
C GLU A 65 -13.06 -4.69 -5.44
N LEU A 66 -12.77 -3.40 -5.19
CA LEU A 66 -11.91 -2.96 -4.09
C LEU A 66 -12.65 -3.08 -2.75
N ASN A 67 -12.67 -4.28 -2.18
CA ASN A 67 -13.31 -4.58 -0.90
C ASN A 67 -12.24 -4.85 0.14
N SER A 68 -11.92 -3.83 0.93
CA SER A 68 -11.07 -4.00 2.10
C SER A 68 -11.76 -4.90 3.12
N THR A 69 -11.01 -5.85 3.67
CA THR A 69 -11.47 -6.67 4.80
C THR A 69 -11.09 -6.06 6.14
N ASP A 70 -10.25 -5.02 6.13
CA ASP A 70 -9.82 -4.33 7.33
C ASP A 70 -10.88 -3.30 7.78
N PRO A 71 -11.48 -3.45 8.98
CA PRO A 71 -12.49 -2.54 9.49
C PRO A 71 -11.97 -1.11 9.72
N VAL A 72 -10.66 -0.83 9.72
CA VAL A 72 -10.12 0.52 9.86
C VAL A 72 -9.97 1.28 8.54
N ILE A 73 -10.15 0.61 7.40
CA ILE A 73 -10.10 1.22 6.07
C ILE A 73 -11.50 1.65 5.64
N GLU A 74 -11.65 2.92 5.26
CA GLU A 74 -12.92 3.45 4.72
C GLU A 74 -13.03 3.27 3.22
N GLU A 75 -11.90 3.40 2.52
CA GLU A 75 -11.90 3.51 1.07
C GLU A 75 -10.54 3.12 0.50
N VAL A 76 -10.57 2.54 -0.70
CA VAL A 76 -9.40 2.17 -1.48
C VAL A 76 -9.52 2.85 -2.84
N LYS A 77 -8.49 3.58 -3.26
CA LYS A 77 -8.49 4.30 -4.55
C LYS A 77 -7.13 4.32 -5.23
N TRP A 78 -7.19 4.38 -6.55
CA TRP A 78 -6.06 4.72 -7.40
C TRP A 78 -5.90 6.23 -7.52
N PHE A 79 -4.64 6.68 -7.54
CA PHE A 79 -4.29 8.09 -7.63
C PHE A 79 -3.24 8.27 -8.72
N SER A 80 -3.53 9.13 -9.70
CA SER A 80 -2.53 9.62 -10.65
C SER A 80 -1.68 10.75 -10.06
N GLN A 81 -2.15 11.37 -8.98
CA GLN A 81 -1.49 12.44 -8.22
C GLN A 81 -1.74 12.26 -6.72
N PRO A 82 -0.80 12.61 -5.83
CA PRO A 82 -0.98 12.53 -4.39
C PRO A 82 -2.30 13.13 -3.87
N PRO A 83 -3.05 12.44 -3.00
CA PRO A 83 -4.23 13.01 -2.36
C PRO A 83 -3.88 14.12 -1.36
N GLN A 84 -4.85 14.98 -1.03
CA GLN A 84 -4.62 16.13 -0.14
C GLN A 84 -4.49 15.76 1.36
N LYS A 85 -5.19 14.73 1.83
CA LYS A 85 -5.22 14.31 3.26
C LYS A 85 -4.33 13.08 3.48
N LEU A 86 -3.02 13.24 3.40
CA LEU A 86 -2.04 12.16 3.63
C LEU A 86 -1.77 11.97 5.12
N ALA A 87 -1.69 10.72 5.55
CA ALA A 87 -1.37 10.35 6.92
C ALA A 87 0.04 10.76 7.35
N TRP A 88 0.98 10.84 6.40
CA TRP A 88 2.42 11.05 6.68
C TRP A 88 2.97 12.34 6.06
N GLY A 89 2.09 13.18 5.49
CA GLY A 89 2.47 14.41 4.79
C GLY A 89 2.98 14.18 3.35
N GLN A 90 3.07 15.27 2.58
CA GLN A 90 3.39 15.18 1.13
C GLN A 90 4.88 14.95 0.83
N GLN A 91 5.78 15.28 1.77
CA GLN A 91 7.22 15.21 1.53
C GLN A 91 7.72 13.78 1.41
N GLU A 92 7.33 12.92 2.35
CA GLU A 92 7.71 11.51 2.36
C GLU A 92 7.21 10.79 1.09
N LEU A 93 5.95 11.03 0.70
CA LEU A 93 5.41 10.46 -0.54
C LEU A 93 6.19 10.93 -1.79
N LYS A 94 6.62 12.20 -1.84
CA LYS A 94 7.46 12.70 -2.95
C LYS A 94 8.83 12.03 -2.99
N GLU A 95 9.40 11.69 -1.84
CA GLU A 95 10.67 10.96 -1.78
C GLU A 95 10.48 9.52 -2.24
N ILE A 96 9.43 8.85 -1.77
CA ILE A 96 9.04 7.50 -2.20
C ILE A 96 8.88 7.41 -3.72
N LEU A 97 8.20 8.39 -4.34
CA LEU A 97 7.97 8.42 -5.79
C LEU A 97 9.27 8.53 -6.61
N LYS A 98 10.39 8.94 -6.01
CA LYS A 98 11.70 9.02 -6.69
C LYS A 98 12.51 7.74 -6.58
N ILE A 99 12.18 6.82 -5.67
CA ILE A 99 13.01 5.65 -5.35
C ILE A 99 13.07 4.64 -6.50
N PHE A 100 11.98 4.50 -7.25
CA PHE A 100 11.86 3.50 -8.32
C PHE A 100 11.87 4.08 -9.74
N ASN A 101 12.07 5.40 -9.85
CA ASN A 101 12.25 6.13 -11.11
C ASN A 101 13.69 6.03 -11.63
#